data_AF-A0A8I1VAB1-F1
#
_entry.id   AF-A0A8I1VAB1-F1
#
_cell.length_a   1.000
_cell.length_b   1.000
_cell.length_c   1.000
_cell.angle_alpha   90.00
_cell.angle_beta   90.00
_cell.angle_gamma   90.00
#
_symmetry.space_group_name_H-M   'P 1'
#
loop_
_entity.id
_entity.type
_entity.pdbx_description
1 polymer ?
#
loop_
_entity_poly.entity_id
_entity_poly.type
_entity_poly.pdbx_seq_one_letter_code
_entity_poly.pdbx_strand_id
1 'polypeptide(L)'
;MSQNTLTLQLFFEDPIKLKTCQLVYQYLCADNTDQAQRWADKLGALSLEALWDGEWFNQSVTAAPSHLVLQFDTGTSGDLPLLQIETLFSHGLRAAVMEVFYDQVGETERMHFDQGRWVSRQAFMDANPQWRAVVEPVPQVGEGGEDGDADDRYACSKDPAKPLAVAKLRQQEEKRKREAREAAEAFVEMARAMGKSGKSPVQGLMAVLLLRSGFKGLVHAVVFTIVTVLLFKGFWLWMGLGLVLAVALPLYYMATEHKALRGEDGSDDGDGDADQPGDDGPVTVMAVQ
;
A
#
# COMPACT_ATOMS: atom_id res chain seq x y z
N MET A 1 -11.76 -11.44 -7.57
CA MET A 1 -11.65 -10.05 -7.08
C MET A 1 -10.70 -10.11 -5.91
N SER A 2 -9.66 -9.28 -5.87
CA SER A 2 -8.74 -9.27 -4.73
C SER A 2 -9.43 -8.63 -3.51
N GLN A 3 -9.05 -9.03 -2.30
CA GLN A 3 -9.69 -8.66 -1.03
C GLN A 3 -8.61 -8.45 0.03
N ASN A 4 -8.82 -7.55 0.97
CA ASN A 4 -7.92 -7.40 2.11
C ASN A 4 -8.50 -8.17 3.29
N THR A 5 -7.68 -9.00 3.95
CA THR A 5 -8.09 -9.70 5.18
C THR A 5 -7.63 -8.92 6.39
N LEU A 6 -8.54 -8.62 7.31
CA LEU A 6 -8.26 -7.89 8.53
C LEU A 6 -8.45 -8.79 9.74
N THR A 7 -7.50 -8.71 10.68
CA THR A 7 -7.62 -9.30 12.01
C THR A 7 -7.50 -8.20 13.05
N LEU A 8 -8.55 -7.99 13.85
CA LEU A 8 -8.56 -7.08 14.99
C LEU A 8 -8.53 -7.88 16.29
N GLN A 9 -7.47 -7.71 17.08
CA GLN A 9 -7.40 -8.20 18.46
C GLN A 9 -7.72 -7.04 19.40
N LEU A 10 -8.76 -7.19 20.22
CA LEU A 10 -9.29 -6.17 21.11
C LEU A 10 -9.11 -6.59 22.56
N PHE A 11 -8.46 -5.75 23.35
CA PHE A 11 -8.15 -6.00 24.75
C PHE A 11 -8.89 -5.02 25.65
N PHE A 12 -9.67 -5.56 26.58
CA PHE A 12 -10.45 -4.79 27.56
C PHE A 12 -9.88 -5.04 28.95
N GLU A 13 -9.82 -4.00 29.79
CA GLU A 13 -9.49 -4.17 31.21
C GLU A 13 -10.67 -4.76 31.99
N ASP A 14 -11.91 -4.42 31.61
CA ASP A 14 -13.14 -4.90 32.25
C ASP A 14 -13.70 -6.13 31.51
N PRO A 15 -13.76 -7.31 32.16
CA PRO A 15 -14.33 -8.52 31.56
C PRO A 15 -15.81 -8.38 31.16
N ILE A 16 -16.58 -7.52 31.84
CA ILE A 16 -17.99 -7.26 31.51
C ILE A 16 -18.07 -6.52 30.17
N LYS A 17 -17.18 -5.54 29.96
CA LYS A 17 -17.08 -4.81 28.69
C LYS A 17 -16.61 -5.72 27.56
N LEU A 18 -15.63 -6.58 27.82
CA LEU A 18 -15.21 -7.62 26.87
C LEU A 18 -16.39 -8.48 26.44
N LYS A 19 -17.15 -9.01 27.41
CA LYS A 19 -18.28 -9.90 27.13
C LYS A 19 -19.41 -9.17 26.40
N THR A 20 -19.67 -7.91 26.75
CA THR A 20 -20.69 -7.08 26.10
C THR A 20 -20.30 -6.80 24.65
N CYS A 21 -19.05 -6.41 24.42
CA CYS A 21 -18.49 -6.18 23.08
C CYS A 21 -18.51 -7.47 22.22
N GLN A 22 -18.14 -8.60 22.82
CA GLN A 22 -18.25 -9.91 22.18
C GLN A 22 -19.68 -10.14 21.66
N LEU A 23 -20.70 -9.89 22.49
CA LEU A 23 -22.09 -10.12 22.11
C LEU A 23 -22.53 -9.20 20.97
N VAL A 24 -22.12 -7.93 20.98
CA VAL A 24 -22.39 -7.00 19.85
C VAL A 24 -21.91 -7.60 18.53
N TYR A 25 -20.63 -7.98 18.47
CA TYR A 25 -20.04 -8.49 17.23
C TYR A 25 -20.55 -9.87 16.84
N GLN A 26 -20.81 -10.76 17.81
CA GLN A 26 -21.41 -12.06 17.52
C GLN A 26 -22.81 -11.96 16.90
N TYR A 27 -23.63 -11.02 17.38
CA TYR A 27 -24.95 -10.80 16.79
C TYR A 27 -24.88 -10.06 15.45
N LEU A 28 -23.90 -9.17 15.25
CA LEU A 28 -23.62 -8.58 13.93
C LEU A 28 -23.25 -9.67 12.91
N CYS A 29 -22.39 -10.63 13.26
CA CYS A 29 -22.03 -11.73 12.37
C CYS A 29 -23.20 -12.70 12.07
N ALA A 30 -24.20 -12.73 12.93
CA ALA A 30 -25.41 -13.54 12.75
C ALA A 30 -26.56 -12.77 12.10
N ASP A 31 -26.30 -11.57 11.56
CA ASP A 31 -27.29 -10.65 10.97
C ASP A 31 -28.48 -10.34 11.90
N ASN A 32 -28.26 -10.36 13.22
CA ASN A 32 -29.26 -10.06 14.24
C ASN A 32 -29.04 -8.66 14.80
N THR A 33 -29.43 -7.66 14.03
CA THR A 33 -29.24 -6.23 14.34
C THR A 33 -29.96 -5.80 15.62
N ASP A 34 -31.13 -6.36 15.93
CA ASP A 34 -31.90 -6.05 17.15
C ASP A 34 -31.13 -6.43 18.41
N GLN A 35 -30.57 -7.65 18.46
CA GLN A 35 -29.74 -8.05 19.61
C GLN A 35 -28.42 -7.30 19.63
N ALA A 36 -27.79 -7.08 18.48
CA ALA A 36 -26.56 -6.30 18.40
C ALA A 36 -26.75 -4.88 18.97
N GLN A 37 -27.82 -4.19 18.59
CA GLN A 37 -28.17 -2.87 19.10
C GLN A 37 -28.41 -2.90 20.61
N ARG A 38 -29.18 -3.89 21.11
CA ARG A 38 -29.41 -4.03 22.56
C ARG A 38 -28.10 -4.13 23.36
N TRP A 39 -27.12 -4.88 22.86
CA TRP A 39 -25.82 -5.00 23.53
C TRP A 39 -24.95 -3.76 23.32
N ALA A 40 -25.08 -3.05 22.19
CA ALA A 40 -24.43 -1.77 21.95
C ALA A 40 -24.91 -0.70 22.93
N ASP A 41 -26.22 -0.64 23.19
CA ASP A 41 -26.81 0.25 24.20
C ASP A 41 -26.27 -0.05 25.59
N LYS A 42 -26.10 -1.34 25.92
CA LYS A 42 -25.52 -1.77 27.20
C LYS A 42 -24.03 -1.44 27.32
N LEU A 43 -23.30 -1.41 26.21
CA LEU A 43 -21.91 -0.95 26.15
C LEU A 43 -21.82 0.58 26.33
N GLY A 44 -22.92 1.29 26.10
CA GLY A 44 -23.03 2.75 26.16
C GLY A 44 -22.70 3.44 24.83
N ALA A 45 -22.66 2.71 23.72
CA ALA A 45 -22.45 3.27 22.39
C ALA A 45 -23.69 4.06 21.93
N LEU A 46 -23.48 5.14 21.17
CA LEU A 46 -24.57 6.00 20.69
C LEU A 46 -25.45 5.32 19.63
N SER A 47 -24.86 4.44 18.81
CA SER A 47 -25.55 3.65 17.79
C SER A 47 -24.72 2.41 17.46
N LEU A 48 -25.36 1.39 16.87
CA LEU A 48 -24.64 0.24 16.31
C LEU A 48 -23.70 0.64 15.18
N GLU A 49 -24.09 1.63 14.36
CA GLU A 49 -23.28 2.20 13.27
C GLU A 49 -21.95 2.77 13.78
N ALA A 50 -21.94 3.39 14.98
CA ALA A 50 -20.70 3.88 15.59
C ALA A 50 -19.73 2.74 15.95
N LEU A 51 -20.24 1.53 16.21
CA LEU A 51 -19.43 0.35 16.50
C LEU A 51 -19.04 -0.42 15.23
N TRP A 52 -19.88 -0.36 14.19
CA TRP A 52 -19.60 -0.89 12.87
C TRP A 52 -20.54 -0.31 11.81
N ASP A 53 -20.00 0.44 10.84
CA ASP A 53 -20.71 0.98 9.68
C ASP A 53 -20.14 0.50 8.33
N GLY A 54 -19.05 -0.28 8.38
CA GLY A 54 -18.32 -0.72 7.20
C GLY A 54 -18.89 -1.98 6.56
N GLU A 55 -18.82 -2.04 5.23
CA GLU A 55 -19.01 -3.30 4.51
C GLU A 55 -17.85 -4.25 4.84
N TRP A 56 -18.21 -5.42 5.34
CA TRP A 56 -17.30 -6.51 5.64
C TRP A 56 -17.92 -7.84 5.21
N PHE A 57 -17.08 -8.83 4.94
CA PHE A 57 -17.52 -10.16 4.53
C PHE A 57 -16.62 -11.22 5.15
N ASN A 58 -17.05 -12.48 5.09
CA ASN A 58 -16.36 -13.61 5.73
C ASN A 58 -16.05 -13.36 7.22
N GLN A 59 -16.95 -12.65 7.89
CA GLN A 59 -16.74 -12.19 9.26
C GLN A 59 -16.84 -13.32 10.27
N SER A 60 -15.92 -13.32 11.24
CA SER A 60 -15.94 -14.24 12.37
C SER A 60 -15.47 -13.56 13.65
N VAL A 61 -15.98 -14.06 14.77
CA VAL A 61 -15.73 -13.50 16.10
C VAL A 61 -15.32 -14.63 17.03
N THR A 62 -14.06 -14.58 17.45
CA THR A 62 -13.50 -15.55 18.40
C THR A 62 -13.24 -14.84 19.72
N ALA A 63 -13.79 -15.37 20.81
CA ALA A 63 -13.61 -14.78 22.14
C ALA A 63 -12.71 -15.67 23.00
N ALA A 64 -11.73 -15.05 23.64
CA ALA A 64 -10.92 -15.63 24.69
C ALA A 64 -11.16 -14.90 26.01
N PRO A 65 -10.77 -15.48 27.17
CA PRO A 65 -10.92 -14.82 28.46
C PRO A 65 -10.24 -13.45 28.56
N SER A 66 -9.15 -13.23 27.81
CA SER A 66 -8.31 -12.03 27.88
C SER A 66 -8.55 -11.03 26.74
N HIS A 67 -9.15 -11.46 25.64
CA HIS A 67 -9.27 -10.64 24.43
C HIS A 67 -10.37 -11.14 23.50
N LEU A 68 -10.76 -10.29 22.55
CA LEU A 68 -11.68 -10.60 21.47
C LEU A 68 -10.94 -10.51 20.14
N VAL A 69 -11.14 -11.47 19.25
CA VAL A 69 -10.59 -11.45 17.89
C VAL A 69 -11.74 -11.33 16.90
N LEU A 70 -11.67 -10.30 16.05
CA LEU A 70 -12.53 -10.13 14.89
C LEU A 70 -11.70 -10.41 13.64
N GLN A 71 -12.17 -11.31 12.78
CA GLN A 71 -11.58 -11.55 11.48
C GLN A 71 -12.62 -11.28 10.42
N PHE A 72 -12.27 -10.53 9.40
CA PHE A 72 -13.18 -10.16 8.33
C PHE A 72 -12.38 -9.68 7.13
N ASP A 73 -13.00 -9.76 5.96
CA ASP A 73 -12.42 -9.28 4.73
C ASP A 73 -13.11 -7.98 4.29
N THR A 74 -12.37 -7.17 3.54
CA THR A 74 -12.83 -5.90 2.94
C THR A 74 -12.38 -5.80 1.48
N GLY A 75 -12.97 -4.85 0.74
CA GLY A 75 -12.47 -4.53 -0.60
C GLY A 75 -11.02 -4.03 -0.58
N THR A 76 -10.33 -4.06 -1.71
CA THR A 76 -8.92 -3.61 -1.81
C THR A 76 -8.73 -2.14 -1.47
N SER A 77 -9.78 -1.32 -1.68
CA SER A 77 -9.86 0.08 -1.28
C SER A 77 -10.66 0.28 0.01
N GLY A 78 -10.86 -0.78 0.80
CA GLY A 78 -11.57 -0.76 2.07
C GLY A 78 -10.87 0.14 3.07
N ASP A 79 -11.67 0.82 3.89
CA ASP A 79 -11.17 1.73 4.90
C ASP A 79 -10.69 0.94 6.13
N LEU A 80 -9.59 1.40 6.74
CA LEU A 80 -9.22 0.90 8.05
C LEU A 80 -10.31 1.29 9.06
N PRO A 81 -10.72 0.39 9.98
CA PRO A 81 -11.81 0.63 10.93
C PRO A 81 -11.41 1.54 12.10
N LEU A 82 -10.79 2.69 11.79
CA LEU A 82 -10.24 3.62 12.77
C LEU A 82 -11.32 4.29 13.61
N LEU A 83 -12.49 4.57 13.00
CA LEU A 83 -13.64 5.13 13.72
C LEU A 83 -14.18 4.14 14.76
N GLN A 84 -14.26 2.86 14.40
CA GLN A 84 -14.72 1.80 15.29
C GLN A 84 -13.74 1.61 16.44
N ILE A 85 -12.44 1.59 16.14
CA ILE A 85 -11.38 1.52 17.16
C ILE A 85 -11.45 2.74 18.11
N GLU A 86 -11.57 3.96 17.57
CA GLU A 86 -11.73 5.20 18.35
C GLU A 86 -12.95 5.14 19.28
N THR A 87 -14.08 4.66 18.77
CA THR A 87 -15.31 4.49 19.52
C THR A 87 -15.14 3.47 20.64
N LEU A 88 -14.55 2.31 20.35
CA LEU A 88 -14.29 1.28 21.36
C LEU A 88 -13.38 1.78 22.49
N PHE A 89 -12.38 2.60 22.20
CA PHE A 89 -11.55 3.26 23.23
C PHE A 89 -12.39 4.13 24.18
N SER A 90 -13.40 4.83 23.66
CA SER A 90 -14.34 5.61 24.47
C SER A 90 -15.24 4.73 25.35
N HIS A 91 -15.39 3.45 25.00
CA HIS A 91 -16.22 2.49 25.72
C HIS A 91 -15.43 1.47 26.55
N GLY A 92 -14.12 1.67 26.75
CA GLY A 92 -13.30 0.89 27.68
C GLY A 92 -12.45 -0.20 27.06
N LEU A 93 -12.25 -0.17 25.74
CA LEU A 93 -11.10 -0.81 25.12
C LEU A 93 -9.83 -0.20 25.71
N ARG A 94 -8.89 -1.06 26.12
CA ARG A 94 -7.60 -0.64 26.65
C ARG A 94 -6.53 -0.61 25.55
N ALA A 95 -6.55 -1.60 24.69
CA ALA A 95 -5.59 -1.74 23.62
C ALA A 95 -6.20 -2.52 22.45
N ALA A 96 -5.63 -2.33 21.25
CA ALA A 96 -5.97 -3.12 20.08
C ALA A 96 -4.72 -3.39 19.23
N VAL A 97 -4.73 -4.52 18.54
CA VAL A 97 -3.78 -4.83 17.48
C VAL A 97 -4.56 -5.10 16.22
N MET A 98 -4.22 -4.39 15.14
CA MET A 98 -4.83 -4.55 13.84
C MET A 98 -3.79 -5.11 12.89
N GLU A 99 -4.13 -6.20 12.21
CA GLU A 99 -3.36 -6.76 11.13
C GLU A 99 -4.18 -6.71 9.85
N VAL A 100 -3.55 -6.29 8.76
CA VAL A 100 -4.13 -6.21 7.42
C VAL A 100 -3.24 -6.98 6.48
N PHE A 101 -3.78 -8.01 5.83
CA PHE A 101 -3.13 -8.70 4.73
C PHE A 101 -3.68 -8.17 3.40
N TYR A 102 -2.81 -7.58 2.59
CA TYR A 102 -3.14 -7.03 1.28
C TYR A 102 -2.88 -8.07 0.19
N ASP A 103 -3.92 -8.80 -0.21
CA ASP A 103 -3.85 -9.89 -1.20
C ASP A 103 -3.22 -9.45 -2.55
N GLN A 104 -3.43 -8.20 -2.96
CA GLN A 104 -2.86 -7.67 -4.22
C GLN A 104 -1.33 -7.65 -4.26
N VAL A 105 -0.69 -7.42 -3.11
CA VAL A 105 0.76 -7.24 -3.00
C VAL A 105 1.41 -8.34 -2.18
N GLY A 106 0.62 -9.19 -1.52
CA GLY A 106 1.11 -10.25 -0.63
C GLY A 106 1.80 -9.70 0.62
N GLU A 107 1.50 -8.46 1.02
CA GLU A 107 2.11 -7.79 2.17
C GLU A 107 1.16 -7.79 3.36
N THR A 108 1.74 -7.94 4.56
CA THR A 108 1.02 -7.77 5.83
C THR A 108 1.45 -6.46 6.48
N GLU A 109 0.49 -5.72 7.01
CA GLU A 109 0.72 -4.53 7.82
C GLU A 109 0.11 -4.76 9.21
N ARG A 110 0.89 -4.52 10.27
CA ARG A 110 0.41 -4.60 11.65
C ARG A 110 0.52 -3.25 12.35
N MET A 111 -0.54 -2.83 13.03
CA MET A 111 -0.64 -1.60 13.80
C MET A 111 -1.00 -1.90 15.25
N HIS A 112 -0.33 -1.21 16.18
CA HIS A 112 -0.52 -1.38 17.61
C HIS A 112 -1.15 -0.12 18.22
N PHE A 113 -2.26 -0.28 18.94
CA PHE A 113 -2.98 0.81 19.57
C PHE A 113 -3.04 0.61 21.08
N ASP A 114 -2.59 1.59 21.85
CA ASP A 114 -2.67 1.60 23.31
C ASP A 114 -3.28 2.93 23.78
N GLN A 115 -4.27 2.86 24.67
CA GLN A 115 -4.94 4.03 25.24
C GLN A 115 -5.39 5.08 24.20
N GLY A 116 -6.00 4.65 23.10
CA GLY A 116 -6.48 5.56 22.05
C GLY A 116 -5.38 6.18 21.18
N ARG A 117 -4.16 5.64 21.22
CA ARG A 117 -3.02 6.10 20.41
C ARG A 117 -2.42 4.94 19.62
N TRP A 118 -2.11 5.19 18.35
CA TRP A 118 -1.20 4.36 17.57
C TRP A 118 0.22 4.53 18.11
N VAL A 119 0.85 3.42 18.49
CA VAL A 119 2.17 3.34 19.13
C VAL A 119 3.05 2.34 18.39
N SER A 120 4.36 2.34 18.66
CA SER A 120 5.25 1.32 18.12
C SER A 120 5.02 -0.05 18.78
N ARG A 121 5.38 -1.12 18.08
CA ARG A 121 5.38 -2.50 18.62
C ARG A 121 6.07 -2.58 19.98
N GLN A 122 7.28 -2.02 20.07
CA GLN A 122 8.07 -2.05 21.31
C GLN A 122 7.33 -1.36 22.47
N ALA A 123 6.81 -0.14 22.24
CA ALA A 123 6.09 0.60 23.26
C ALA A 123 4.82 -0.13 23.72
N PHE A 124 4.11 -0.78 22.80
CA PHE A 124 2.94 -1.60 23.11
C PHE A 124 3.32 -2.79 24.01
N MET A 125 4.37 -3.51 23.66
CA MET A 125 4.82 -4.72 24.37
C MET A 125 5.40 -4.40 25.75
N ASP A 126 6.04 -3.24 25.90
CA ASP A 126 6.54 -2.75 27.18
C ASP A 126 5.40 -2.31 28.10
N ALA A 127 4.35 -1.67 27.55
CA ALA A 127 3.19 -1.24 28.31
C ALA A 127 2.25 -2.40 28.68
N ASN A 128 2.20 -3.46 27.86
CA ASN A 128 1.24 -4.56 27.99
C ASN A 128 1.91 -5.95 27.88
N PRO A 129 2.89 -6.27 28.75
CA PRO A 129 3.65 -7.52 28.66
C PRO A 129 2.77 -8.78 28.79
N GLN A 130 1.65 -8.68 29.49
CA GLN A 130 0.68 -9.77 29.67
C GLN A 130 0.04 -10.26 28.37
N TRP A 131 0.01 -9.44 27.32
CA TRP A 131 -0.59 -9.80 26.02
C TRP A 131 0.42 -10.27 24.99
N ARG A 132 1.72 -10.28 25.31
CA ARG A 132 2.77 -10.73 24.39
C ARG A 132 2.49 -12.12 23.82
N ALA A 133 2.10 -13.08 24.67
CA ALA A 133 1.80 -14.44 24.24
C ALA A 133 0.57 -14.56 23.32
N VAL A 134 -0.30 -13.55 23.29
CA VAL A 134 -1.48 -13.48 22.43
C VAL A 134 -1.16 -12.79 21.12
N VAL A 135 -0.44 -11.66 21.17
CA VAL A 135 -0.10 -10.85 19.99
C VAL A 135 1.03 -11.47 19.18
N GLU A 136 1.97 -12.11 19.87
CA GLU A 136 3.15 -12.78 19.32
C GLU A 136 3.27 -14.18 19.95
N PRO A 137 2.38 -15.12 19.59
CA PRO A 137 2.51 -16.48 20.03
C PRO A 137 3.83 -17.05 19.50
N VAL A 138 4.62 -17.62 20.41
CA VAL A 138 5.82 -18.38 20.03
C VAL A 138 5.35 -19.59 19.22
N PRO A 139 5.90 -19.82 18.01
CA PRO A 139 5.59 -21.03 17.26
C PRO A 139 5.87 -22.25 18.15
N GLN A 140 4.86 -23.11 18.33
CA GLN A 140 5.16 -24.44 18.84
C GLN A 140 6.06 -25.09 17.79
N VAL A 141 7.27 -25.47 18.18
CA VAL A 141 8.23 -26.20 17.33
C VAL A 141 7.56 -27.53 16.97
N GLY A 142 6.82 -27.53 15.87
CA GLY A 142 6.17 -28.68 15.25
C GLY A 142 6.90 -28.98 13.95
N GLU A 143 7.33 -30.23 13.84
CA GLU A 143 8.25 -30.79 12.85
C GLU A 143 8.00 -30.34 11.40
N GLY A 144 9.03 -29.78 10.76
CA GLY A 144 9.13 -29.78 9.28
C GLY A 144 9.20 -28.46 8.54
N GLY A 145 9.67 -27.36 9.16
CA GLY A 145 9.96 -26.12 8.43
C GLY A 145 11.36 -25.62 8.78
N GLU A 146 12.24 -25.56 7.78
CA GLU A 146 13.59 -25.02 7.86
C GLU A 146 13.62 -23.66 8.57
N ASP A 147 14.71 -23.42 9.30
CA ASP A 147 15.05 -22.23 10.07
C ASP A 147 14.81 -20.92 9.27
N GLY A 148 13.57 -20.44 9.29
CA GLY A 148 13.23 -19.06 9.00
C GLY A 148 13.12 -18.34 10.34
N ASP A 149 13.97 -17.34 10.56
CA ASP A 149 14.02 -16.52 11.76
C ASP A 149 12.62 -16.23 12.30
N ALA A 150 12.26 -16.85 13.44
CA ALA A 150 10.97 -16.63 14.09
C ALA A 150 10.73 -15.16 14.48
N ASP A 151 11.79 -14.34 14.44
CA ASP A 151 11.78 -12.89 14.68
C ASP A 151 11.18 -12.09 13.49
N ASP A 152 11.20 -12.64 12.27
CA ASP A 152 10.80 -11.90 11.05
C ASP A 152 9.28 -11.86 10.82
N ARG A 153 8.52 -12.84 11.33
CA ARG A 153 7.06 -12.91 11.07
C ARG A 153 6.28 -11.73 11.66
N TYR A 154 6.77 -11.17 12.76
CA TYR A 154 6.16 -10.02 13.45
C TYR A 154 6.88 -8.69 13.15
N ALA A 155 7.86 -8.70 12.24
CA ALA A 155 8.59 -7.51 11.81
C ALA A 155 7.77 -6.58 10.89
N CYS A 156 6.59 -7.02 10.42
CA CYS A 156 5.64 -6.26 9.61
C CYS A 156 4.90 -5.14 10.37
N SER A 157 5.45 -4.66 11.49
CA SER A 157 4.87 -3.58 12.27
C SER A 157 5.08 -2.24 11.57
N LYS A 158 3.99 -1.53 11.32
CA LYS A 158 4.03 -0.13 10.92
C LYS A 158 4.08 0.70 12.18
N ASP A 159 5.29 1.12 12.53
CA ASP A 159 5.53 1.91 13.72
C ASP A 159 5.48 3.42 13.41
N PRO A 160 4.72 4.20 14.18
CA PRO A 160 4.72 5.65 14.01
C PRO A 160 5.99 6.25 14.61
N ALA A 161 6.53 7.30 13.98
CA ALA A 161 7.70 8.01 14.51
C ALA A 161 7.47 8.59 15.92
N LYS A 162 6.21 8.94 16.24
CA LYS A 162 5.76 9.37 17.57
C LYS A 162 4.34 8.85 17.80
N PRO A 163 3.95 8.53 19.05
CA PRO A 163 2.59 8.15 19.37
C PRO A 163 1.56 9.14 18.81
N LEU A 164 0.56 8.62 18.11
CA LEU A 164 -0.45 9.42 17.42
C LEU A 164 -1.86 9.04 17.89
N ALA A 165 -2.67 10.01 18.31
CA ALA A 165 -4.06 9.74 18.66
C ALA A 165 -4.82 9.13 17.47
N VAL A 166 -5.65 8.11 17.72
CA VAL A 166 -6.45 7.43 16.67
C VAL A 166 -7.34 8.43 15.93
N ALA A 167 -7.95 9.39 16.64
CA ALA A 167 -8.73 10.48 16.04
C ALA A 167 -7.92 11.30 15.01
N LYS A 168 -6.65 11.58 15.33
CA LYS A 168 -5.75 12.33 14.43
C LYS A 168 -5.28 11.47 13.25
N LEU A 169 -5.03 10.19 13.49
CA LEU A 169 -4.74 9.23 12.43
C LEU A 169 -5.90 9.13 11.42
N ARG A 170 -7.13 9.03 11.92
CA ARG A 170 -8.35 9.03 11.10
C ARG A 170 -8.44 10.28 10.22
N GLN A 171 -8.27 11.47 10.81
CA GLN A 171 -8.26 12.73 10.05
C GLN A 171 -7.16 12.77 8.98
N GLN A 172 -5.98 12.20 9.26
CA GLN A 172 -4.89 12.14 8.28
C GLN A 172 -5.21 11.21 7.11
N GLU A 173 -5.81 10.04 7.38
CA GLU A 173 -6.23 9.10 6.34
C GLU A 173 -7.38 9.66 5.50
N GLU A 174 -8.38 10.31 6.12
CA GLU A 174 -9.45 11.01 5.40
C GLU A 174 -8.90 12.12 4.49
N LYS A 175 -7.96 12.91 5.01
CA LYS A 175 -7.31 13.97 4.23
C LYS A 175 -6.51 13.39 3.05
N ARG A 176 -5.71 12.34 3.28
CA ARG A 176 -4.95 11.66 2.21
C ARG A 176 -5.87 11.10 1.13
N LYS A 177 -6.99 10.49 1.51
CA LYS A 177 -7.98 9.98 0.55
C LYS A 177 -8.62 11.09 -0.26
N ARG A 178 -8.97 12.19 0.39
CA ARG A 178 -9.50 13.35 -0.31
C ARG A 178 -8.50 13.90 -1.32
N GLU A 179 -7.26 14.10 -0.92
CA GLU A 179 -6.18 14.56 -1.82
C GLU A 179 -5.94 13.56 -2.97
N ALA A 180 -5.97 12.26 -2.70
CA ALA A 180 -5.83 11.22 -3.73
C ALA A 180 -7.01 11.22 -4.72
N ARG A 181 -8.24 11.43 -4.25
CA ARG A 181 -9.43 11.56 -5.12
C ARG A 181 -9.35 12.82 -5.98
N GLU A 182 -9.03 13.97 -5.39
CA GLU A 182 -8.86 15.23 -6.12
C GLU A 182 -7.75 15.11 -7.17
N ALA A 183 -6.63 14.44 -6.85
CA ALA A 183 -5.58 14.17 -7.81
C ALA A 183 -6.04 13.24 -8.94
N ALA A 184 -6.75 12.15 -8.62
CA ALA A 184 -7.27 11.22 -9.63
C ALA A 184 -8.28 11.91 -10.57
N GLU A 185 -9.16 12.74 -10.04
CA GLU A 185 -10.10 13.55 -10.83
C GLU A 185 -9.36 14.52 -11.77
N ALA A 186 -8.36 15.24 -11.26
CA ALA A 186 -7.52 16.12 -12.08
C ALA A 186 -6.79 15.34 -13.19
N PHE A 187 -6.30 14.14 -12.91
CA PHE A 187 -5.70 13.26 -13.92
C PHE A 187 -6.72 12.83 -14.98
N VAL A 188 -7.94 12.46 -14.59
CA VAL A 188 -9.02 12.08 -15.51
C VAL A 188 -9.42 13.27 -16.39
N GLU A 189 -9.52 14.47 -15.81
CA GLU A 189 -9.80 15.70 -16.56
C GLU A 189 -8.68 16.05 -17.53
N MET A 190 -7.42 15.96 -17.11
CA MET A 190 -6.26 16.15 -17.98
C MET A 190 -6.25 15.14 -19.13
N ALA A 191 -6.52 13.86 -18.85
CA ALA A 191 -6.62 12.81 -19.85
C ALA A 191 -7.76 13.07 -20.85
N ARG A 192 -8.92 13.52 -20.36
CA ARG A 192 -10.07 13.90 -21.21
C ARG A 192 -9.77 15.14 -22.05
N ALA A 193 -9.05 16.13 -21.52
CA ALA A 193 -8.63 17.32 -22.25
C ALA A 193 -7.62 16.99 -23.35
N MET A 194 -6.65 16.10 -23.09
CA MET A 194 -5.70 15.62 -24.09
C MET A 194 -6.35 14.71 -25.14
N GLY A 195 -7.31 13.86 -24.74
CA GLY A 195 -8.10 13.05 -25.67
C GLY A 195 -8.94 13.92 -26.61
N LYS A 196 -9.46 15.06 -26.14
CA LYS A 196 -10.14 16.06 -26.98
C LYS A 196 -9.17 16.86 -27.88
N SER A 197 -7.89 16.96 -27.52
CA SER A 197 -6.87 17.61 -28.35
C SER A 197 -6.22 16.67 -29.39
N GLY A 198 -6.71 15.44 -29.54
CA GLY A 198 -6.24 14.48 -30.54
C GLY A 198 -4.84 13.87 -30.32
N LYS A 199 -4.24 14.04 -29.13
CA LYS A 199 -2.96 13.40 -28.79
C LYS A 199 -3.21 12.09 -28.05
N SER A 200 -2.51 11.04 -28.47
CA SER A 200 -2.70 9.67 -27.97
C SER A 200 -2.55 9.60 -26.43
N PRO A 201 -3.50 8.97 -25.70
CA PRO A 201 -3.40 8.76 -24.25
C PRO A 201 -2.10 8.06 -23.81
N VAL A 202 -1.55 7.21 -24.68
CA VAL A 202 -0.26 6.54 -24.47
C VAL A 202 0.90 7.53 -24.49
N GLN A 203 0.84 8.59 -25.30
CA GLN A 203 1.81 9.68 -25.28
C GLN A 203 1.71 10.52 -24.00
N GLY A 204 0.50 10.64 -23.43
CA GLY A 204 0.30 11.30 -22.13
C GLY A 204 0.92 10.51 -20.97
N LEU A 205 0.74 9.19 -20.96
CA LEU A 205 1.34 8.30 -19.96
C LEU A 205 2.88 8.27 -20.10
N MET A 206 3.38 8.20 -21.34
CA MET A 206 4.80 8.35 -21.67
C MET A 206 5.35 9.68 -21.18
N ALA A 207 4.64 10.80 -21.42
CA ALA A 207 5.08 12.11 -20.97
C ALA A 207 5.17 12.19 -19.43
N VAL A 208 4.24 11.57 -18.69
CA VAL A 208 4.27 11.51 -17.23
C VAL A 208 5.40 10.62 -16.71
N LEU A 209 5.65 9.47 -17.35
CA LEU A 209 6.78 8.59 -17.02
C LEU A 209 8.13 9.29 -17.29
N LEU A 210 8.26 9.95 -18.44
CA LEU A 210 9.42 10.76 -18.82
C LEU A 210 9.60 11.96 -17.87
N LEU A 211 8.52 12.59 -17.40
CA LEU A 211 8.59 13.65 -16.40
C LEU A 211 9.14 13.12 -15.06
N ARG A 212 8.69 11.93 -14.65
CA ARG A 212 9.12 11.27 -13.41
C ARG A 212 10.59 10.81 -13.48
N SER A 213 11.04 10.29 -14.62
CA SER A 213 12.44 9.90 -14.84
C SER A 213 13.34 11.12 -15.01
N GLY A 214 12.89 12.16 -15.71
CA GLY A 214 13.57 13.46 -15.80
C GLY A 214 13.74 14.14 -14.43
N PHE A 215 12.74 14.06 -13.56
CA PHE A 215 12.83 14.59 -12.20
C PHE A 215 13.84 13.82 -11.33
N LYS A 216 13.91 12.49 -11.46
CA LYS A 216 14.95 11.67 -10.79
C LYS A 216 16.37 12.04 -11.25
N GLY A 217 16.55 12.31 -12.55
CA GLY A 217 17.81 12.77 -13.12
C GLY A 217 18.23 14.15 -12.61
N LEU A 218 17.26 15.07 -12.50
CA LEU A 218 17.47 16.42 -11.96
C LEU A 218 17.88 16.36 -10.47
N VAL A 219 17.21 15.54 -9.66
CA VAL A 219 17.57 15.35 -8.24
C VAL A 219 18.98 14.78 -8.09
N HIS A 220 19.35 13.78 -8.88
CA HIS A 220 20.72 13.24 -8.86
C HIS A 220 21.77 14.28 -9.25
N ALA A 221 21.50 15.10 -10.28
CA ALA A 221 22.41 16.17 -10.69
C ALA A 221 22.58 17.22 -9.58
N VAL A 222 21.51 17.60 -8.90
CA VAL A 222 21.55 18.54 -7.76
C VAL A 222 22.34 17.94 -6.59
N VAL A 223 22.06 16.69 -6.20
CA VAL A 223 22.77 16.01 -5.10
C VAL A 223 24.27 15.86 -5.44
N PHE A 224 24.60 15.42 -6.65
CA PHE A 224 25.99 15.30 -7.11
C PHE A 224 26.72 16.64 -7.07
N THR A 225 26.06 17.71 -7.52
CA THR A 225 26.65 19.07 -7.54
C THR A 225 26.89 19.60 -6.12
N ILE A 226 25.96 19.37 -5.19
CA ILE A 226 26.12 19.76 -3.78
C ILE A 226 27.29 18.98 -3.14
N VAL A 227 27.35 17.66 -3.34
CA VAL A 227 28.42 16.81 -2.78
C VAL A 227 29.79 17.19 -3.34
N THR A 228 29.89 17.43 -4.65
CA THR A 228 31.17 17.81 -5.30
C THR A 228 31.63 19.22 -4.94
N VAL A 229 30.72 20.18 -4.81
CA VAL A 229 31.05 21.54 -4.33
C VAL A 229 31.52 21.53 -2.87
N LEU A 230 30.94 20.67 -2.02
CA LEU A 230 31.36 20.53 -0.62
C LEU A 230 32.72 19.84 -0.48
N LEU A 231 33.04 18.89 -1.37
CA LEU A 231 34.29 18.11 -1.31
C LEU A 231 35.47 18.80 -1.98
N PHE A 232 35.27 19.69 -2.96
CA PHE A 232 36.36 20.27 -3.76
C PHE A 232 36.32 21.80 -3.85
N LYS A 233 37.47 22.43 -3.62
CA LYS A 233 37.65 23.89 -3.67
C LYS A 233 37.74 24.37 -5.12
N GLY A 234 36.58 24.51 -5.77
CA GLY A 234 36.47 24.88 -7.18
C GLY A 234 35.03 25.19 -7.61
N PHE A 235 34.32 26.00 -6.83
CA PHE A 235 32.87 26.26 -6.95
C PHE A 235 32.36 26.47 -8.38
N TRP A 236 33.03 27.32 -9.17
CA TRP A 236 32.59 27.66 -10.54
C TRP A 236 32.73 26.51 -11.56
N LEU A 237 33.75 25.67 -11.42
CA LEU A 237 33.95 24.51 -12.30
C LEU A 237 32.87 23.46 -12.06
N TRP A 238 32.57 23.17 -10.80
CA TRP A 238 31.58 22.17 -10.41
C TRP A 238 30.14 22.63 -10.63
N MET A 239 29.86 23.92 -10.45
CA MET A 239 28.58 24.51 -10.85
C MET A 239 28.36 24.45 -12.38
N GLY A 240 29.40 24.72 -13.18
CA GLY A 240 29.34 24.57 -14.64
C GLY A 240 29.12 23.12 -15.06
N LEU A 241 29.85 22.17 -14.46
CA LEU A 241 29.66 20.74 -14.72
C LEU A 241 28.29 20.24 -14.27
N GLY A 242 27.80 20.71 -13.12
CA GLY A 242 26.47 20.41 -12.60
C GLY A 242 25.35 20.91 -13.51
N LEU A 243 25.49 22.10 -14.08
CA LEU A 243 24.55 22.65 -15.07
C LEU A 243 24.54 21.81 -16.36
N VAL A 244 25.72 21.41 -16.86
CA VAL A 244 25.83 20.54 -18.03
C VAL A 244 25.20 19.17 -17.75
N LEU A 245 25.46 18.58 -16.58
CA LEU A 245 24.84 17.34 -16.15
C LEU A 245 23.31 17.47 -16.01
N ALA A 246 22.81 18.59 -15.49
CA ALA A 246 21.38 18.84 -15.32
C ALA A 246 20.61 18.92 -16.64
N VAL A 247 21.30 19.18 -17.75
CA VAL A 247 20.71 19.14 -19.11
C VAL A 247 20.96 17.78 -19.77
N ALA A 248 22.18 17.24 -19.65
CA ALA A 248 22.59 16.01 -20.33
C ALA A 248 21.96 14.74 -19.71
N LEU A 249 21.85 14.65 -18.39
CA LEU A 249 21.29 13.47 -17.71
C LEU A 249 19.80 13.26 -18.01
N PRO A 250 18.92 14.29 -17.94
CA PRO A 250 17.53 14.11 -18.32
C PRO A 250 17.38 13.66 -19.79
N LEU A 251 18.18 14.24 -20.70
CA LEU A 251 18.17 13.82 -22.10
C LEU A 251 18.68 12.39 -22.29
N TYR A 252 19.70 11.97 -21.54
CA TYR A 252 20.23 10.61 -21.58
C TYR A 252 19.21 9.59 -21.06
N TYR A 253 18.58 9.85 -19.90
CA TYR A 253 17.55 8.96 -19.33
C TYR A 253 16.29 8.91 -20.20
N MET A 254 15.87 10.03 -20.79
CA MET A 254 14.77 10.02 -21.77
C MET A 254 15.14 9.22 -23.03
N ALA A 255 16.39 9.28 -23.49
CA ALA A 255 16.83 8.53 -24.67
C ALA A 255 16.98 7.02 -24.41
N THR A 256 17.44 6.61 -23.22
CA THR A 256 17.56 5.19 -22.86
C THR A 256 16.19 4.55 -22.60
N GLU A 257 15.27 5.26 -21.96
CA GLU A 257 13.88 4.80 -21.81
C GLU A 257 13.14 4.80 -23.15
N HIS A 258 13.37 5.78 -24.04
CA HIS A 258 12.83 5.77 -25.40
C HIS A 258 13.36 4.60 -26.25
N LYS A 259 14.60 4.15 -26.04
CA LYS A 259 15.13 2.93 -26.69
C LYS A 259 14.53 1.66 -26.09
N ALA A 260 14.43 1.58 -24.76
CA ALA A 260 13.84 0.42 -24.09
C ALA A 260 12.35 0.23 -24.43
N LEU A 261 11.63 1.32 -24.68
CA LEU A 261 10.21 1.29 -25.06
C LEU A 261 9.96 1.05 -26.56
N ARG A 262 10.98 1.21 -27.41
CA ARG A 262 10.85 1.01 -28.87
C ARG A 262 11.24 -0.39 -29.34
N GLY A 263 11.69 -1.24 -28.43
CA GLY A 263 12.00 -2.62 -28.77
C GLY A 263 13.28 -2.76 -29.57
N GLU A 264 13.94 -3.86 -29.27
CA GLU A 264 15.05 -4.48 -29.92
C GLU A 264 14.60 -5.00 -31.31
N ASP A 265 14.50 -4.12 -32.30
CA ASP A 265 14.52 -4.51 -33.73
C ASP A 265 15.91 -4.15 -34.27
N GLY A 266 16.84 -5.06 -33.99
CA GLY A 266 18.26 -4.94 -34.37
C GLY A 266 18.89 -6.30 -34.61
N SER A 267 18.11 -7.24 -35.15
CA SER A 267 18.62 -8.40 -35.87
C SER A 267 18.05 -8.34 -37.29
N ASP A 268 18.67 -7.56 -38.16
CA ASP A 268 18.93 -8.04 -39.51
C ASP A 268 20.13 -7.29 -40.09
N ASP A 269 21.07 -8.07 -40.60
CA ASP A 269 22.25 -7.59 -41.28
C ASP A 269 21.85 -6.81 -42.55
N GLY A 270 22.70 -5.84 -42.90
CA GLY A 270 22.39 -4.81 -43.89
C GLY A 270 22.06 -5.34 -45.29
N ASP A 271 20.96 -4.81 -45.81
CA ASP A 271 20.67 -4.71 -47.24
C ASP A 271 21.61 -3.71 -47.93
N GLY A 272 21.94 -4.02 -49.18
CA GLY A 272 22.53 -3.11 -50.18
C GLY A 272 23.65 -3.80 -50.97
N ASP A 273 23.65 -3.92 -52.29
CA ASP A 273 22.91 -3.22 -53.34
C ASP A 273 23.16 -3.95 -54.67
N ALA A 274 22.27 -3.77 -55.64
CA ALA A 274 22.55 -3.42 -57.05
C ALA A 274 21.71 -4.21 -58.09
N ASP A 275 20.80 -3.47 -58.72
CA ASP A 275 20.23 -3.76 -60.04
C ASP A 275 21.35 -3.86 -61.11
N GLN A 276 21.32 -4.94 -61.91
CA GLN A 276 21.54 -4.89 -63.36
C GLN A 276 20.96 -6.15 -64.05
N PRO A 277 20.54 -6.04 -65.32
CA PRO A 277 19.55 -6.91 -65.94
C PRO A 277 20.17 -8.19 -66.53
N GLY A 278 19.51 -9.33 -66.31
CA GLY A 278 19.86 -10.62 -66.90
C GLY A 278 18.73 -11.14 -67.78
N ASP A 279 18.98 -11.10 -69.08
CA ASP A 279 18.23 -11.74 -70.16
C ASP A 279 18.31 -13.28 -70.09
N ASP A 280 17.42 -13.93 -70.83
CA ASP A 280 17.38 -15.35 -71.22
C ASP A 280 16.88 -16.42 -70.23
N GLY A 281 15.63 -16.84 -70.48
CA GLY A 281 15.38 -18.24 -70.86
C GLY A 281 14.93 -19.23 -69.76
N PRO A 282 14.27 -20.34 -70.14
CA PRO A 282 12.96 -20.64 -69.55
C PRO A 282 12.87 -22.02 -68.88
N VAL A 283 11.64 -22.34 -68.45
CA VAL A 283 11.08 -23.67 -68.17
C VAL A 283 11.60 -24.26 -66.82
N THR A 284 10.79 -24.80 -65.89
CA THR A 284 9.67 -25.72 -66.08
C THR A 284 8.90 -25.87 -64.76
N VAL A 285 7.59 -25.69 -64.85
CA VAL A 285 6.49 -26.51 -64.28
C VAL A 285 6.92 -27.62 -63.32
N MET A 286 6.34 -27.67 -62.12
CA MET A 286 5.39 -28.73 -61.72
C MET A 286 4.84 -28.45 -60.33
N ALA A 287 3.53 -28.55 -60.27
CA ALA A 287 2.67 -28.20 -59.18
C ALA A 287 2.34 -29.44 -58.33
N VAL A 288 1.73 -29.17 -57.16
CA VAL A 288 0.66 -29.98 -56.55
C VAL A 288 1.14 -31.28 -55.88
N GLN A 289 1.04 -31.35 -54.55
CA GLN A 289 -0.20 -31.68 -53.81
C GLN A 289 -0.14 -31.13 -52.40
#